data_AF-A0A7X9RIL4-F1
#
_entry.id   AF-A0A7X9RIL4-F1
#
_cell.length_a   1.000
_cell.length_b   1.000
_cell.length_c   1.000
_cell.angle_alpha   90.00
_cell.angle_beta   90.00
_cell.angle_gamma   90.00
#
_symmetry.space_group_name_H-M   'P 1'
#
loop_
_entity.id
_entity.type
_entity.pdbx_description
1 polymer ?
#
loop_
_entity_poly.entity_id
_entity_poly.type
_entity_poly.pdbx_seq_one_letter_code
_entity_poly.pdbx_strand_id
1 'polypeptide(L)'
;MHTLQIKENHVYIHGKEYPISSVSNCKIVNIDKKFIDSPTAYQHTIADTAIPTGWLSPPSFYICIYMEIGEDKLVAPVSYRLVRFQTKEYEEDKELAKKSLEKLR
;
A
#
# COMPACT_ATOMS: atom_id res chain seq x y z
N MET A 1 -8.01 -0.65 12.85
CA MET A 1 -7.17 -1.14 11.74
C MET A 1 -8.03 -1.18 10.49
N HIS A 2 -7.88 -0.22 9.58
CA HIS A 2 -8.68 -0.15 8.36
C HIS A 2 -7.78 -0.37 7.14
N THR A 3 -8.01 -1.47 6.43
CA THR A 3 -7.46 -1.72 5.10
C THR A 3 -8.02 -0.71 4.09
N LEU A 4 -7.33 -0.55 2.96
CA LEU A 4 -7.88 0.18 1.81
C LEU A 4 -9.24 -0.42 1.41
N GLN A 5 -10.29 0.40 1.39
CA GLN A 5 -11.57 0.02 0.78
C GLN A 5 -11.91 1.02 -0.30
N ILE A 6 -12.27 0.53 -1.48
CA ILE A 6 -12.73 1.36 -2.60
C ILE A 6 -14.17 0.93 -2.89
N LYS A 7 -15.12 1.85 -2.75
CA LYS A 7 -16.54 1.62 -3.04
C LYS A 7 -17.06 2.74 -3.92
N GLU A 8 -17.68 2.36 -5.04
CA GLU A 8 -18.22 3.30 -6.02
C GLU A 8 -17.18 4.36 -6.41
N ASN A 9 -17.37 5.60 -5.97
CA ASN A 9 -16.52 6.76 -6.26
C ASN A 9 -15.72 7.27 -5.04
N HIS A 10 -15.62 6.46 -3.98
CA HIS A 10 -14.93 6.84 -2.74
C HIS A 10 -13.88 5.81 -2.32
N VAL A 11 -12.79 6.33 -1.74
CA VAL A 11 -11.76 5.55 -1.06
C VAL A 11 -11.84 5.80 0.44
N TYR A 12 -11.80 4.71 1.21
CA TYR A 12 -11.86 4.74 2.67
C TYR A 12 -10.52 4.29 3.22
N ILE A 13 -9.88 5.18 3.98
CA ILE A 13 -8.53 4.99 4.52
C ILE A 13 -8.54 5.45 5.97
N HIS A 14 -8.11 4.59 6.90
CA HIS A 14 -8.06 4.91 8.33
C HIS A 14 -9.38 5.47 8.92
N GLY A 15 -10.53 5.05 8.38
CA GLY A 15 -11.85 5.51 8.84
C GLY A 15 -12.26 6.89 8.30
N LYS A 16 -11.45 7.50 7.42
CA LYS A 16 -11.80 8.69 6.65
C LYS A 16 -12.24 8.29 5.24
N GLU A 17 -13.13 9.08 4.68
CA GLU A 17 -13.66 8.93 3.32
C GLU A 17 -13.13 10.04 2.43
N TYR A 18 -12.69 9.68 1.23
CA TYR A 18 -12.18 10.62 0.23
C TYR A 18 -12.79 10.30 -1.14
N PRO A 19 -13.22 11.32 -1.92
CA PRO A 19 -13.61 11.11 -3.31
C PRO A 19 -12.43 10.57 -4.13
N ILE A 20 -12.65 9.58 -4.99
CA ILE A 20 -11.60 9.06 -5.89
C ILE A 20 -11.02 10.19 -6.76
N SER A 21 -11.87 11.14 -7.18
CA SER A 21 -11.45 12.32 -7.94
C SER A 21 -10.46 13.24 -7.22
N SER A 22 -10.35 13.13 -5.88
CA SER A 22 -9.37 13.87 -5.08
C SER A 22 -8.03 13.16 -4.93
N VAL A 23 -7.96 11.89 -5.32
CA VAL A 23 -6.74 11.09 -5.26
C VAL A 23 -5.85 11.47 -6.43
N SER A 24 -4.68 11.99 -6.12
CA SER A 24 -3.59 12.21 -7.06
C SER A 24 -2.44 11.26 -6.76
N ASN A 25 -1.57 11.06 -7.77
CA ASN A 25 -0.31 10.33 -7.64
C ASN A 25 -0.39 9.02 -6.84
N CYS A 26 -1.04 8.02 -7.43
CA CYS A 26 -1.21 6.71 -6.82
C CYS A 26 -0.16 5.70 -7.33
N LYS A 27 0.46 4.95 -6.41
CA LYS A 27 1.45 3.91 -6.75
C LYS A 27 1.51 2.78 -5.73
N ILE A 28 1.92 1.60 -6.17
CA ILE A 28 2.13 0.45 -5.31
C ILE A 28 3.48 0.59 -4.60
N VAL A 29 3.49 0.39 -3.30
CA VAL A 29 4.68 0.47 -2.44
C VAL A 29 4.70 -0.67 -1.44
N ASN A 30 5.87 -0.96 -0.88
CA ASN A 30 6.05 -1.90 0.21
C ASN A 30 6.35 -1.13 1.50
N ILE A 31 5.95 -1.65 2.65
CA ILE A 31 6.29 -1.06 3.94
C ILE A 31 6.55 -2.14 4.99
N ASP A 32 7.62 -1.97 5.76
CA ASP A 32 7.89 -2.82 6.93
C ASP A 32 6.76 -2.64 7.96
N LYS A 33 6.31 -3.74 8.56
CA LYS A 33 5.25 -3.77 9.58
C LYS A 33 5.42 -2.69 10.65
N LYS A 34 6.65 -2.43 11.09
CA LYS A 34 6.90 -1.49 12.20
C LYS A 34 6.54 -0.04 11.87
N PHE A 35 6.38 0.31 10.59
CA PHE A 35 6.09 1.66 10.15
C PHE A 35 4.65 1.87 9.68
N ILE A 36 3.83 0.82 9.55
CA ILE A 36 2.47 0.94 8.99
C ILE A 36 1.55 1.85 9.82
N ASP A 37 1.73 1.84 11.15
CA ASP A 37 0.96 2.67 12.08
C ASP A 37 1.65 4.03 12.36
N SER A 38 2.76 4.33 11.68
CA SER A 38 3.44 5.61 11.81
C SER A 38 2.63 6.73 11.13
N PRO A 39 2.50 7.92 11.74
CA PRO A 39 1.92 9.08 11.06
C PRO A 39 2.71 9.50 9.81
N THR A 40 3.97 9.05 9.70
CA THR A 40 4.85 9.30 8.55
C THR A 40 5.13 8.04 7.74
N ALA A 41 4.24 7.04 7.75
CA ALA A 41 4.38 5.78 7.01
C ALA A 41 4.84 5.97 5.55
N TYR A 42 4.37 7.04 4.88
CA TYR A 42 4.77 7.39 3.51
C TYR A 42 6.28 7.59 3.32
N GLN A 43 7.00 8.04 4.35
CA GLN A 43 8.46 8.25 4.31
C GLN A 43 9.24 6.94 4.40
N HIS A 44 8.59 5.84 4.82
CA HIS A 44 9.20 4.53 5.01
C HIS A 44 8.82 3.54 3.90
N THR A 45 8.31 4.05 2.77
CA THR A 45 7.92 3.23 1.63
C THR A 45 9.16 2.71 0.88
N ILE A 46 9.09 1.45 0.46
CA ILE A 46 10.16 0.73 -0.22
C ILE A 46 9.67 0.36 -1.62
N ALA A 47 10.39 0.78 -2.64
CA ALA A 47 10.13 0.35 -4.03
C ALA A 47 10.62 -1.09 -4.23
N ASP A 48 9.96 -1.84 -5.11
CA ASP A 48 10.34 -3.23 -5.44
C ASP A 48 11.83 -3.35 -5.83
N THR A 49 12.37 -2.36 -6.56
CA THR A 49 13.77 -2.32 -7.00
C THR A 49 14.77 -2.12 -5.85
N ALA A 50 14.31 -1.63 -4.69
CA ALA A 50 15.11 -1.41 -3.51
C ALA A 50 15.07 -2.60 -2.54
N ILE A 51 14.27 -3.63 -2.82
CA ILE A 51 14.22 -4.83 -1.98
C ILE A 51 15.43 -5.70 -2.28
N PRO A 52 16.33 -5.95 -1.30
CA PRO A 52 17.50 -6.77 -1.53
C PRO A 52 17.12 -8.23 -1.82
N THR A 53 17.66 -8.78 -2.90
CA THR A 53 17.53 -10.21 -3.22
C THR A 53 18.61 -11.01 -2.49
N GLY A 54 18.31 -12.25 -2.08
CA GLY A 54 19.30 -13.15 -1.48
C GLY A 54 19.53 -13.03 0.03
N TRP A 55 18.66 -12.31 0.77
CA TRP A 55 18.68 -12.36 2.23
C TRP A 55 18.34 -13.76 2.74
N LEU A 56 19.17 -14.28 3.66
CA LEU A 56 18.92 -15.56 4.37
C LEU A 56 17.57 -15.56 5.10
N SER A 57 17.08 -14.38 5.50
CA SER A 57 15.72 -14.16 5.97
C SER A 57 15.13 -12.98 5.21
N PRO A 58 14.29 -13.21 4.18
CA PRO A 58 13.68 -12.13 3.42
C PRO A 58 12.85 -11.25 4.36
N PRO A 59 12.92 -9.91 4.24
CA PRO A 59 12.12 -9.05 5.07
C PRO A 59 10.64 -9.27 4.74
N SER A 60 9.79 -9.11 5.77
CA SER A 60 8.35 -9.21 5.63
C SER A 60 7.75 -7.81 5.59
N PHE A 61 6.87 -7.58 4.62
CA PHE A 61 6.26 -6.27 4.37
C PHE A 61 4.76 -6.40 4.18
N TYR A 62 4.08 -5.27 4.27
CA TYR A 62 2.75 -5.11 3.69
C TYR A 62 2.86 -4.52 2.28
N ILE A 63 2.07 -5.03 1.35
CA ILE A 63 1.83 -4.36 0.07
C ILE A 63 0.78 -3.28 0.30
N CYS A 64 1.11 -2.06 -0.12
CA CYS A 64 0.27 -0.90 0.11
C CYS A 64 0.08 -0.09 -1.17
N ILE A 65 -0.95 0.75 -1.16
CA ILE A 65 -1.10 1.85 -2.11
C ILE A 65 -0.68 3.13 -1.39
N TYR A 66 0.25 3.85 -2.01
CA TYR A 66 0.53 5.25 -1.71
C TYR A 66 -0.46 6.13 -2.49
N MET A 67 -1.01 7.13 -1.82
CA MET A 67 -1.93 8.12 -2.40
C MET A 67 -1.59 9.52 -1.88
N GLU A 68 -1.68 10.50 -2.77
CA GLU A 68 -1.75 11.92 -2.41
C GLU A 68 -3.21 12.36 -2.48
N ILE A 69 -3.71 13.02 -1.44
CA ILE A 69 -5.08 13.55 -1.40
C ILE A 69 -5.03 14.98 -0.86
N GLY A 70 -5.04 15.96 -1.75
CA GLY A 70 -4.74 17.35 -1.38
C GLY A 70 -3.33 17.45 -0.80
N GLU A 71 -3.21 17.86 0.47
CA GLU A 71 -1.94 17.95 1.19
C GLU A 71 -1.57 16.64 1.93
N ASP A 72 -2.51 15.70 2.04
CA ASP A 72 -2.30 14.44 2.76
C ASP A 72 -1.52 13.43 1.91
N LYS A 73 -0.54 12.78 2.54
CA LYS A 73 0.20 11.64 1.98
C LYS A 73 -0.11 10.38 2.77
N LEU A 74 -0.83 9.47 2.15
CA LEU A 74 -1.38 8.29 2.82
C LEU A 74 -0.80 7.01 2.25
N VAL A 75 -0.64 6.01 3.11
CA VAL A 75 -0.26 4.65 2.73
C VAL A 75 -1.27 3.71 3.35
N ALA A 76 -1.96 2.95 2.52
CA ALA A 76 -2.97 2.00 2.98
C ALA A 76 -2.62 0.58 2.52
N PRO A 77 -2.60 -0.42 3.43
CA PRO A 77 -2.35 -1.80 3.05
C PRO A 77 -3.56 -2.34 2.29
N VAL A 78 -3.28 -3.07 1.20
CA VAL A 78 -4.33 -3.75 0.42
C VAL A 78 -4.84 -5.02 1.13
N SER A 79 -3.99 -5.59 1.98
CA SER A 79 -4.30 -6.68 2.88
C SER A 79 -3.44 -6.55 4.15
N TYR A 80 -3.89 -7.11 5.28
CA TYR A 80 -3.08 -7.24 6.49
C TYR A 80 -2.22 -8.51 6.51
N ARG A 81 -1.93 -9.10 5.35
CA ARG A 81 -1.02 -10.23 5.21
C ARG A 81 0.41 -9.72 5.10
N LEU A 82 1.28 -10.20 5.99
CA LEU A 82 2.73 -10.01 5.81
C LEU A 82 3.21 -10.93 4.71
N VAL A 83 3.86 -10.36 3.71
CA VAL A 83 4.39 -11.08 2.55
C VAL A 83 5.91 -10.91 2.48
N ARG A 84 6.56 -11.85 1.79
CA ARG A 84 7.99 -11.79 1.51
C ARG A 84 8.19 -11.64 0.01
N PHE A 85 9.19 -10.87 -0.40
CA PHE A 85 9.45 -10.63 -1.81
C PHE A 85 9.61 -11.94 -2.59
N GLN A 86 9.04 -11.99 -3.80
CA GLN A 86 9.05 -13.16 -4.69
C GLN A 86 8.36 -14.43 -4.14
N THR A 87 7.56 -14.34 -3.07
CA THR A 87 6.66 -15.45 -2.71
C THR A 87 5.33 -15.34 -3.46
N LYS A 88 4.58 -16.45 -3.50
CA LYS A 88 3.25 -16.48 -4.13
C LYS A 88 2.31 -15.44 -3.51
N GLU A 89 2.34 -15.28 -2.20
CA GLU A 89 1.51 -14.32 -1.48
C GLU A 89 1.86 -12.87 -1.83
N TYR A 90 3.13 -12.59 -2.12
CA TYR A 90 3.56 -11.28 -2.59
C TYR A 90 2.96 -10.96 -3.95
N GLU A 91 3.04 -11.89 -4.90
CA GLU A 91 2.42 -11.70 -6.22
C GLU A 91 0.90 -11.55 -6.13
N GLU A 92 0.24 -12.36 -5.30
CA GLU A 92 -1.21 -12.23 -5.04
C GLU A 92 -1.58 -10.84 -4.49
N ASP A 93 -0.86 -10.35 -3.48
CA ASP A 93 -1.10 -9.02 -2.91
C ASP A 93 -0.73 -7.89 -3.88
N LYS A 94 0.29 -8.07 -4.72
CA LYS A 94 0.63 -7.13 -5.81
C LYS A 94 -0.47 -7.07 -6.85
N GLU A 95 -1.08 -8.19 -7.23
CA GLU A 95 -2.23 -8.21 -8.14
C GLU A 95 -3.46 -7.54 -7.53
N LEU A 96 -3.72 -7.73 -6.23
CA LEU A 96 -4.76 -6.98 -5.50
C LEU A 96 -4.48 -5.48 -5.51
N ALA A 97 -3.21 -5.09 -5.33
CA ALA A 97 -2.79 -3.70 -5.39
C ALA A 97 -2.96 -3.09 -6.79
N LYS A 98 -2.61 -3.82 -7.86
CA LYS A 98 -2.84 -3.38 -9.25
C LYS A 98 -4.34 -3.14 -9.52
N LYS A 99 -5.21 -4.09 -9.16
CA LYS A 99 -6.67 -3.94 -9.30
C LYS A 99 -7.22 -2.75 -8.51
N SER A 100 -6.67 -2.50 -7.33
CA SER A 100 -7.05 -1.33 -6.52
C SER A 100 -6.59 -0.04 -7.18
N LEU A 101 -5.38 -0.02 -7.73
CA LEU A 101 -4.83 1.13 -8.44
C LEU A 101 -5.62 1.49 -9.70
N GLU A 102 -6.08 0.48 -10.45
CA GLU A 102 -6.94 0.68 -11.63
C GLU A 102 -8.27 1.34 -11.30
N LYS A 103 -8.83 1.08 -10.11
CA LYS A 103 -10.08 1.73 -9.65
C LYS A 103 -9.87 3.16 -9.16
N LEU A 104 -8.62 3.54 -8.86
CA LEU A 104 -8.26 4.88 -8.40
C LEU A 104 -7.84 5.81 -9.55
N ARG A 105 -7.88 5.33 -10.79
CA ARG A 105 -7.55 6.07 -12.02
C ARG A 105 -8.82 6.28 -12.84
#